data_AF-G0TV71-F1
#
_entry.id   AF-G0TV71-F1
#
_cell.length_a   1.000
_cell.length_b   1.000
_cell.length_c   1.000
_cell.angle_alpha   90.00
_cell.angle_beta   90.00
_cell.angle_gamma   90.00
#
_symmetry.space_group_name_H-M   'P 1'
#
loop_
_entity.id
_entity.type
_entity.pdbx_description
1 polymer ?
#
loop_
_entity_poly.entity_id
_entity_poly.type
_entity_poly.pdbx_seq_one_letter_code
_entity_poly.pdbx_strand_id
1 'polypeptide(L)'
;MPAKSKMAGAKARPVEGDGSSEALQPIRRLLKPASTLACVLLLLYSAYRAYDIRLHSVRVYGKVIHEFDPWFNYRATQYLSDNGWRAFFEWYDYMSWYPLGRPVGTTIFPGMQITGVVIHRILAALGHEMSINDICVYMPAWFGSIATVLASLISYESSRSVTVAAFTAYFFAIVPAHLMRS
;
A
#
# COMPACT_ATOMS: atom_id res chain seq x y z
N MET A 1 -60.43 -43.56 -2.20
CA MET A 1 -59.35 -42.83 -1.48
C MET A 1 -58.01 -43.36 -1.98
N PRO A 2 -56.94 -42.55 -2.09
CA PRO A 2 -56.83 -41.08 -2.22
C PRO A 2 -55.96 -40.72 -3.47
N ALA A 3 -55.62 -39.49 -3.86
CA ALA A 3 -56.20 -38.16 -3.80
C ALA A 3 -55.45 -37.36 -4.90
N LYS A 4 -56.16 -36.75 -5.85
CA LYS A 4 -55.57 -35.83 -6.83
C LYS A 4 -55.37 -34.48 -6.13
N SER A 5 -54.13 -34.12 -5.79
CA SER A 5 -53.79 -32.80 -5.27
C SER A 5 -53.72 -31.80 -6.42
N LYS A 6 -54.71 -30.92 -6.52
CA LYS A 6 -54.67 -29.70 -7.32
C LYS A 6 -53.81 -28.68 -6.57
N MET A 7 -52.60 -28.38 -7.04
CA MET A 7 -51.91 -27.15 -6.65
C MET A 7 -52.43 -25.99 -7.51
N ALA A 8 -53.26 -25.17 -6.89
CA ALA A 8 -53.73 -23.90 -7.44
C ALA A 8 -52.54 -22.96 -7.63
N GLY A 9 -52.43 -22.37 -8.82
CA GLY A 9 -51.46 -21.32 -9.12
C GLY A 9 -51.70 -20.11 -8.21
N ALA A 10 -50.77 -19.87 -7.29
CA ALA A 10 -50.69 -18.63 -6.55
C ALA A 10 -50.23 -17.52 -7.51
N LYS A 11 -51.19 -16.74 -8.00
CA LYS A 11 -50.94 -15.52 -8.76
C LYS A 11 -50.20 -14.54 -7.83
N ALA A 12 -48.90 -14.35 -8.05
CA ALA A 12 -48.11 -13.36 -7.32
C ALA A 12 -48.79 -11.99 -7.46
N ARG A 13 -49.10 -11.34 -6.32
CA ARG A 13 -49.60 -9.96 -6.33
C ARG A 13 -48.51 -9.05 -6.89
N PRO A 14 -48.85 -8.06 -7.71
CA PRO A 14 -47.88 -7.04 -8.12
C PRO A 14 -47.42 -6.31 -6.85
N VAL A 15 -46.11 -6.24 -6.64
CA VAL A 15 -45.50 -5.44 -5.58
C VAL A 15 -45.89 -3.99 -5.86
N GLU A 16 -46.69 -3.42 -4.96
CA GLU A 16 -47.09 -2.01 -4.99
C GLU A 16 -45.83 -1.14 -5.13
N GLY A 17 -45.76 -0.39 -6.22
CA GLY A 17 -44.62 0.46 -6.54
C GLY A 17 -44.38 1.46 -5.41
N ASP A 18 -43.14 1.46 -4.91
CA ASP A 18 -42.67 2.32 -3.84
C ASP A 18 -42.74 3.81 -4.24
N GLY A 19 -43.89 4.44 -4.00
CA GLY A 19 -44.11 5.88 -4.20
C GLY A 19 -43.22 6.78 -3.33
N SER A 20 -42.59 6.23 -2.29
CA SER A 20 -41.58 6.94 -1.48
C SER A 20 -40.23 7.08 -2.20
N SER A 21 -39.94 6.21 -3.17
CA SER A 21 -38.74 6.25 -3.99
C SER A 21 -38.70 7.47 -4.90
N GLU A 22 -39.84 7.88 -5.48
CA GLU A 22 -39.92 9.01 -6.42
C GLU A 22 -39.68 10.37 -5.74
N ALA A 23 -40.27 10.59 -4.55
CA ALA A 23 -40.10 11.83 -3.80
C ALA A 23 -38.65 12.08 -3.34
N LEU A 24 -37.89 11.01 -3.10
CA LEU A 24 -36.49 11.07 -2.64
C LEU A 24 -35.47 11.10 -3.80
N GLN A 25 -35.88 10.90 -5.05
CA GLN A 25 -34.96 10.93 -6.20
C GLN A 25 -34.19 12.24 -6.37
N PRO A 26 -34.79 13.45 -6.28
CA PRO A 26 -34.04 14.70 -6.48
C PRO A 26 -32.98 14.88 -5.40
N ILE A 27 -33.29 14.55 -4.15
CA ILE A 27 -32.37 14.59 -3.02
C ILE A 27 -31.22 13.58 -3.24
N ARG A 28 -31.52 12.33 -3.64
CA ARG A 28 -30.51 11.31 -3.94
C ARG A 28 -29.59 11.71 -5.10
N ARG A 29 -30.11 12.39 -6.13
CA ARG A 29 -29.31 12.87 -7.27
C ARG A 29 -28.32 13.96 -6.85
N LEU A 30 -28.66 14.78 -5.86
CA LEU A 30 -27.76 15.78 -5.30
C LEU A 30 -26.76 15.20 -4.27
N LEU A 31 -27.20 14.24 -3.46
CA LEU A 31 -26.35 13.61 -2.43
C LEU A 31 -25.28 12.67 -3.00
N LYS A 32 -25.54 12.01 -4.14
CA LYS A 32 -24.57 11.11 -4.78
C LYS A 32 -23.24 11.81 -5.12
N PRO A 33 -23.20 12.92 -5.88
CA PRO A 33 -21.93 13.59 -6.17
C PRO A 33 -21.26 14.15 -4.92
N ALA A 34 -22.02 14.66 -3.94
CA ALA A 34 -21.47 15.13 -2.68
C ALA A 34 -20.81 13.99 -1.87
N SER A 35 -21.43 12.82 -1.82
CA SER A 35 -20.88 11.62 -1.17
C SER A 35 -19.63 11.11 -1.87
N THR A 36 -19.62 11.07 -3.21
CA THR A 36 -18.44 10.69 -3.98
C THR A 36 -17.29 11.68 -3.75
N LEU A 37 -17.56 12.99 -3.73
CA LEU A 37 -16.56 14.01 -3.42
C LEU A 37 -15.97 13.80 -2.02
N ALA A 38 -16.81 13.58 -1.01
CA ALA A 38 -16.36 13.31 0.35
C ALA A 38 -15.46 12.06 0.43
N CYS A 39 -15.78 10.98 -0.31
CA CYS A 39 -14.95 9.78 -0.36
C CYS A 39 -13.59 10.05 -1.03
N VAL A 40 -13.55 10.83 -2.11
CA VAL A 40 -12.30 11.21 -2.78
C VAL A 40 -11.42 12.06 -1.85
N LEU A 41 -12.00 13.03 -1.15
CA LEU A 41 -11.28 13.83 -0.16
C LEU A 41 -10.72 12.96 0.98
N LEU A 42 -11.48 11.97 1.45
CA LEU A 42 -11.03 11.03 2.46
C LEU A 42 -9.88 10.14 1.95
N LEU A 43 -9.91 9.69 0.70
CA LEU A 43 -8.82 8.94 0.07
C LEU A 43 -7.53 9.77 0.01
N LEU A 44 -7.62 11.01 -0.47
CA LEU A 44 -6.48 11.93 -0.55
C LEU A 44 -5.91 12.23 0.84
N TYR A 45 -6.78 12.50 1.81
CA TYR A 45 -6.39 12.69 3.20
C TYR A 45 -5.69 11.46 3.75
N SER A 46 -6.22 10.26 3.52
CA SER A 46 -5.65 9.00 4.00
C SER A 46 -4.26 8.73 3.41
N ALA A 47 -4.07 8.98 2.11
CA ALA A 47 -2.76 8.86 1.46
C ALA A 47 -1.73 9.85 2.05
N TYR A 48 -2.15 11.10 2.28
CA TYR A 48 -1.30 12.10 2.94
C TYR A 48 -0.94 11.69 4.38
N ARG A 49 -1.92 11.22 5.17
CA ARG A 49 -1.69 10.76 6.56
C ARG A 49 -0.81 9.52 6.61
N ALA A 50 -0.93 8.60 5.66
CA ALA A 50 -0.08 7.42 5.57
C ALA A 50 1.41 7.81 5.43
N TYR A 51 1.70 8.85 4.64
CA TYR A 51 3.04 9.38 4.47
C TYR A 51 3.53 10.16 5.71
N ASP A 52 2.71 11.11 6.19
CA ASP A 52 3.08 12.01 7.30
C ASP A 52 3.39 11.26 8.60
N ILE A 53 2.58 10.27 8.97
CA ILE A 53 2.77 9.51 10.22
C ILE A 53 4.10 8.72 10.19
N ARG A 54 4.45 8.12 9.04
CA ARG A 54 5.71 7.35 8.89
C ARG A 54 6.95 8.22 8.96
N LEU A 55 6.84 9.49 8.56
CA LEU A 55 7.92 10.46 8.66
C LEU A 55 8.12 11.05 10.06
N HIS A 56 7.37 10.60 11.08
CA HIS A 56 7.51 11.14 12.42
C HIS A 56 8.93 10.91 12.99
N SER A 57 9.45 9.68 12.90
CA SER A 57 10.80 9.36 13.39
C SER A 57 11.88 10.15 12.68
N VAL A 58 11.78 10.29 11.36
CA VAL A 58 12.75 11.04 10.54
C VAL A 58 12.78 12.52 10.91
N ARG A 59 11.61 13.12 11.23
CA ARG A 59 11.53 14.53 11.64
C ARG A 59 12.09 14.77 13.04
N VAL A 60 11.93 13.81 13.95
CA VAL A 60 12.35 13.95 15.36
C VAL A 60 13.82 13.57 15.54
N TYR A 61 14.28 12.49 14.92
CA TYR A 61 15.60 11.89 15.15
C TYR A 61 16.56 12.03 13.97
N GLY A 62 16.08 12.51 12.82
CA GLY A 62 16.87 12.66 11.60
C GLY A 62 16.82 11.44 10.69
N LYS A 63 17.56 11.52 9.57
CA LYS A 63 17.63 10.47 8.54
C LYS A 63 18.60 9.37 8.95
N VAL A 64 18.20 8.54 9.91
CA VAL A 64 19.01 7.43 10.41
C VAL A 64 18.21 6.14 10.27
N ILE A 65 18.90 5.07 9.86
CA ILE A 65 18.30 3.74 9.80
C ILE A 65 18.14 3.22 11.25
N HIS A 66 16.90 2.88 11.59
CA HIS A 66 16.56 2.32 12.88
C HIS A 66 16.66 0.78 12.86
N GLU A 67 16.68 0.20 14.05
CA GLU A 67 16.86 -1.23 14.28
C GLU A 67 18.18 -1.79 13.74
N PHE A 68 18.44 -3.08 14.00
CA PHE A 68 19.67 -3.77 13.60
C PHE A 68 19.56 -4.44 12.23
N ASP A 69 18.39 -5.00 11.88
CA ASP A 69 18.19 -5.75 10.63
C ASP A 69 18.39 -4.92 9.35
N PRO A 70 17.89 -3.66 9.24
CA PRO A 70 17.96 -2.93 7.98
C PRO A 70 19.38 -2.49 7.59
N TRP A 71 20.34 -2.49 8.52
CA TRP A 71 21.75 -2.16 8.22
C TRP A 71 22.37 -3.10 7.19
N PHE A 72 22.04 -4.40 7.25
CA PHE A 72 22.50 -5.35 6.24
C PHE A 72 21.91 -5.02 4.86
N ASN A 73 20.62 -4.67 4.80
CA ASN A 73 19.95 -4.30 3.56
C ASN A 73 20.53 -3.01 2.96
N TYR A 74 20.85 -2.01 3.79
CA TYR A 74 21.55 -0.80 3.37
C TYR A 74 22.93 -1.12 2.79
N ARG A 75 23.76 -1.90 3.49
CA ARG A 75 25.09 -2.28 2.99
C ARG A 75 25.01 -3.05 1.67
N ALA A 76 24.04 -3.95 1.54
CA ALA A 76 23.80 -4.67 0.30
C ALA A 76 23.36 -3.74 -0.85
N THR A 77 22.52 -2.74 -0.55
CA THR A 77 22.09 -1.72 -1.52
C THR A 77 23.27 -0.85 -1.97
N GLN A 78 24.12 -0.44 -1.03
CA GLN A 78 25.35 0.30 -1.31
C GLN A 78 26.30 -0.53 -2.18
N TYR A 79 26.56 -1.79 -1.82
CA TYR A 79 27.39 -2.69 -2.61
C TYR A 79 26.86 -2.85 -4.04
N LEU A 80 25.54 -3.01 -4.21
CA LEU A 80 24.89 -3.09 -5.52
C LEU A 80 25.06 -1.79 -6.33
N SER A 81 24.94 -0.64 -5.69
CA SER A 81 25.13 0.66 -6.36
C SER A 81 26.55 0.84 -6.86
N ASP A 82 27.53 0.47 -6.04
CA ASP A 82 28.95 0.74 -6.28
C ASP A 82 29.58 -0.28 -7.24
N ASN A 83 29.23 -1.57 -7.13
CA ASN A 83 29.85 -2.66 -7.89
C ASN A 83 28.99 -3.15 -9.06
N GLY A 84 27.70 -2.79 -9.07
CA GLY A 84 26.75 -3.20 -10.09
C GLY A 84 26.22 -4.63 -9.93
N TRP A 85 25.33 -4.99 -10.85
CA TRP A 85 24.47 -6.16 -10.76
C TRP A 85 25.21 -7.50 -10.81
N ARG A 86 26.18 -7.63 -11.72
CA ARG A 86 26.94 -8.88 -11.89
C ARG A 86 27.73 -9.22 -10.63
N ALA A 87 28.47 -8.24 -10.12
CA ALA A 87 29.24 -8.39 -8.89
C ALA A 87 28.34 -8.68 -7.67
N PHE A 88 27.15 -8.09 -7.60
CA PHE A 88 26.21 -8.35 -6.52
C PHE A 88 25.74 -9.81 -6.44
N PHE A 89 25.45 -10.46 -7.57
CA PHE A 89 25.03 -11.87 -7.58
C PHE A 89 26.18 -12.85 -7.32
N GLU A 90 27.42 -12.44 -7.57
CA GLU A 90 28.63 -13.20 -7.25
C GLU A 90 29.22 -12.82 -5.88
N TRP A 91 28.56 -11.92 -5.12
CA TRP A 91 29.13 -11.35 -3.91
C TRP A 91 29.25 -12.38 -2.78
N TYR A 92 30.50 -12.58 -2.35
CA TYR A 92 30.86 -13.27 -1.13
C TYR A 92 31.36 -12.28 -0.08
N ASP A 93 30.71 -12.23 1.07
CA ASP A 93 31.05 -11.33 2.16
C ASP A 93 31.93 -12.02 3.21
N TYR A 94 33.20 -11.62 3.26
CA TYR A 94 34.16 -12.11 4.25
C TYR A 94 34.08 -11.37 5.59
N MET A 95 33.35 -10.26 5.68
CA MET A 95 33.22 -9.46 6.90
C MET A 95 32.16 -10.00 7.86
N SER A 96 31.25 -10.84 7.37
CA SER A 96 30.26 -11.54 8.20
C SER A 96 30.71 -12.95 8.51
N TRP A 97 30.32 -13.48 9.67
CA TRP A 97 30.53 -14.90 10.03
C TRP A 97 31.98 -15.38 9.95
N TYR A 98 32.91 -14.62 10.54
CA TYR A 98 34.31 -15.05 10.63
C TYR A 98 34.42 -16.43 11.34
N PRO A 99 35.23 -17.38 10.83
CA PRO A 99 36.13 -17.30 9.66
C PRO A 99 35.52 -17.76 8.32
N LEU A 100 34.25 -18.14 8.29
CA LEU A 100 33.61 -18.76 7.12
C LEU A 100 33.24 -17.75 6.03
N GLY A 101 32.68 -16.60 6.41
CA GLY A 101 32.06 -15.68 5.44
C GLY A 101 30.60 -16.02 5.14
N ARG A 102 29.98 -15.25 4.24
CA ARG A 102 28.60 -15.46 3.77
C ARG A 102 28.50 -15.26 2.25
N PRO A 103 27.98 -16.23 1.48
CA PRO A 103 27.62 -16.02 0.08
C PRO A 103 26.35 -15.18 0.00
N VAL A 104 26.47 -13.86 -0.14
CA VAL A 104 25.30 -12.96 -0.10
C VAL A 104 24.48 -13.07 -1.37
N GLY A 105 25.12 -13.16 -2.54
CA GLY A 105 24.43 -13.19 -3.84
C GLY A 105 23.37 -14.31 -3.98
N THR A 106 23.56 -15.43 -3.29
CA THR A 106 22.63 -16.57 -3.31
C THR A 106 21.73 -16.68 -2.08
N THR A 107 21.99 -15.90 -1.01
CA THR A 107 21.26 -15.98 0.27
C THR A 107 20.43 -14.75 0.60
N ILE A 108 20.37 -13.76 -0.30
CA ILE A 108 19.56 -12.54 -0.16
C ILE A 108 18.44 -12.51 -1.20
N PHE A 109 17.27 -11.99 -0.82
CA PHE A 109 16.24 -11.60 -1.77
C PHE A 109 16.53 -10.18 -2.27
N PRO A 110 16.92 -9.98 -3.55
CA PRO A 110 17.53 -8.72 -3.98
C PRO A 110 16.51 -7.61 -4.30
N GLY A 111 15.20 -7.89 -4.24
CA GLY A 111 14.16 -6.99 -4.73
C GLY A 111 14.20 -5.60 -4.09
N MET A 112 14.48 -5.51 -2.79
CA MET A 112 14.56 -4.23 -2.07
C MET A 112 15.78 -3.42 -2.50
N GLN A 113 16.95 -4.06 -2.57
CA GLN A 113 18.23 -3.43 -2.95
C GLN A 113 18.13 -2.87 -4.37
N ILE A 114 17.59 -3.68 -5.27
CA ILE A 114 17.34 -3.32 -6.66
C ILE A 114 16.46 -2.09 -6.75
N THR A 115 15.32 -2.12 -6.06
CA THR A 115 14.34 -1.03 -6.10
C THR A 115 14.96 0.26 -5.56
N GLY A 116 15.75 0.19 -4.48
CA GLY A 116 16.49 1.32 -3.93
C GLY A 116 17.47 1.94 -4.93
N VAL A 117 18.29 1.12 -5.60
CA VAL A 117 19.26 1.60 -6.61
C VAL A 117 18.57 2.18 -7.84
N VAL A 118 17.46 1.58 -8.30
CA VAL A 118 16.68 2.10 -9.43
C VAL A 118 16.11 3.48 -9.09
N ILE A 119 15.50 3.64 -7.91
CA ILE A 119 14.97 4.93 -7.46
C ILE A 119 16.09 5.96 -7.33
N HIS A 120 17.24 5.58 -6.78
CA HIS A 120 18.42 6.45 -6.70
C HIS A 120 18.88 6.96 -8.06
N ARG A 121 18.99 6.08 -9.05
CA ARG A 121 19.42 6.44 -10.41
C ARG A 121 18.38 7.31 -11.13
N ILE A 122 17.09 7.02 -10.95
CA ILE A 122 16.00 7.84 -11.53
C ILE A 122 16.01 9.25 -10.94
N LEU A 123 16.14 9.38 -9.62
CA LEU A 123 16.15 10.69 -8.95
C LEU A 123 17.40 11.50 -9.32
N ALA A 124 18.55 10.86 -9.40
CA ALA A 124 19.77 11.50 -9.91
C ALA A 124 19.60 11.98 -11.36
N ALA A 125 18.96 11.19 -12.24
CA ALA A 125 18.67 11.58 -13.61
C ALA A 125 17.67 12.76 -13.72
N LEU A 126 16.80 12.94 -12.73
CA LEU A 126 15.88 14.08 -12.61
C LEU A 126 16.53 15.32 -11.97
N GLY A 127 17.81 15.27 -11.60
CA GLY A 127 18.54 16.38 -10.97
C GLY A 127 18.33 16.48 -9.46
N HIS A 128 17.84 15.42 -8.80
CA HIS A 128 17.71 15.35 -7.35
C HIS A 128 18.75 14.39 -6.78
N GLU A 129 19.88 14.95 -6.36
CA GLU A 129 20.94 14.20 -5.71
C GLU A 129 20.57 13.91 -4.25
N MET A 130 20.33 12.63 -3.95
CA MET A 130 20.12 12.13 -2.59
C MET A 130 21.07 10.98 -2.33
N SER A 131 21.52 10.84 -1.07
CA SER A 131 22.33 9.70 -0.68
C SER A 131 21.53 8.39 -0.76
N ILE A 132 22.22 7.26 -0.94
CA ILE A 132 21.57 5.93 -0.86
C ILE A 132 20.93 5.74 0.52
N ASN A 133 21.53 6.27 1.58
CA ASN A 133 20.99 6.19 2.93
C ASN A 133 19.65 6.92 3.04
N ASP A 134 19.56 8.15 2.53
CA ASP A 134 18.33 8.94 2.51
C ASP A 134 17.21 8.18 1.81
N ILE A 135 17.50 7.57 0.67
CA ILE A 135 16.53 6.76 -0.07
C ILE A 135 16.08 5.57 0.76
N CYS A 136 17.00 4.80 1.34
CA CYS A 136 16.64 3.67 2.20
C CYS A 136 15.76 4.08 3.39
N VAL A 137 15.94 5.29 3.94
CA VAL A 137 15.12 5.83 5.05
C VAL A 137 13.72 6.25 4.57
N TYR A 138 13.58 6.80 3.37
CA TYR A 138 12.27 7.24 2.83
C TYR A 138 11.46 6.12 2.17
N MET A 139 12.11 5.03 1.75
CA MET A 139 11.47 3.89 1.09
C MET A 139 10.24 3.34 1.85
N PRO A 140 10.30 3.09 3.17
CA PRO A 140 9.15 2.58 3.91
C PRO A 140 7.94 3.56 3.87
N ALA A 141 8.20 4.87 3.97
CA ALA A 141 7.15 5.90 3.88
C ALA A 141 6.47 5.96 2.50
N TRP A 142 7.25 5.87 1.41
CA TRP A 142 6.71 5.86 0.05
C TRP A 142 5.88 4.60 -0.23
N PHE A 143 6.46 3.43 0.03
CA PHE A 143 5.78 2.17 -0.24
C PHE A 143 4.61 1.91 0.71
N GLY A 144 4.66 2.39 1.95
CA GLY A 144 3.53 2.35 2.88
C GLY A 144 2.34 3.20 2.41
N SER A 145 2.62 4.34 1.78
CA SER A 145 1.59 5.20 1.18
C SER A 145 0.99 4.56 -0.07
N ILE A 146 1.83 3.97 -0.93
CA ILE A 146 1.39 3.20 -2.10
C ILE A 146 0.53 1.99 -1.67
N ALA A 147 0.94 1.26 -0.62
CA ALA A 147 0.18 0.13 -0.09
C ALA A 147 -1.21 0.55 0.39
N THR A 148 -1.35 1.73 0.99
CA THR A 148 -2.66 2.29 1.39
C THR A 148 -3.57 2.51 0.18
N VAL A 149 -3.02 3.04 -0.91
CA VAL A 149 -3.77 3.22 -2.16
C VAL A 149 -4.15 1.86 -2.76
N LEU A 150 -3.20 0.93 -2.85
CA LEU A 150 -3.46 -0.42 -3.39
C LEU A 150 -4.52 -1.18 -2.58
N ALA A 151 -4.48 -1.10 -1.24
CA ALA A 151 -5.50 -1.71 -0.38
C ALA A 151 -6.91 -1.16 -0.66
N SER A 152 -7.00 0.14 -0.93
CA SER A 152 -8.27 0.78 -1.29
C SER A 152 -8.78 0.35 -2.67
N LEU A 153 -7.88 0.20 -3.65
CA LEU A 153 -8.22 -0.30 -4.99
C LEU A 153 -8.70 -1.76 -4.94
N ILE A 154 -8.06 -2.63 -4.17
CA ILE A 154 -8.50 -4.02 -3.98
C ILE A 154 -9.89 -4.07 -3.32
N SER A 155 -10.12 -3.20 -2.33
CA SER A 155 -11.43 -3.11 -1.67
C SER A 155 -12.52 -2.60 -2.61
N TYR A 156 -12.17 -1.65 -3.47
CA TYR A 156 -13.07 -1.16 -4.51
C TYR A 156 -13.45 -2.28 -5.49
N GLU A 157 -12.48 -3.06 -5.97
CA GLU A 157 -12.77 -4.16 -6.90
C GLU A 157 -13.66 -5.23 -6.25
N SER A 158 -13.46 -5.49 -4.96
CA SER A 158 -14.21 -6.51 -4.21
C SER A 158 -15.65 -6.11 -3.90
N SER A 159 -15.91 -4.85 -3.54
CA SER A 159 -17.25 -4.38 -3.12
C SER A 159 -17.97 -3.52 -4.17
N ARG A 160 -17.27 -3.06 -5.21
CA ARG A 160 -17.74 -2.06 -6.20
C ARG A 160 -18.30 -0.78 -5.58
N SER A 161 -17.85 -0.44 -4.37
CA SER A 161 -18.31 0.72 -3.59
C SER A 161 -17.14 1.64 -3.24
N VAL A 162 -17.25 2.90 -3.66
CA VAL A 162 -16.24 3.94 -3.39
C VAL A 162 -16.15 4.24 -1.90
N THR A 163 -17.26 4.13 -1.17
CA THR A 163 -17.29 4.34 0.28
C THR A 163 -16.45 3.29 1.00
N VAL A 164 -16.58 2.02 0.62
CA VAL A 164 -15.77 0.93 1.21
C VAL A 164 -14.28 1.16 0.95
N ALA A 165 -13.92 1.54 -0.28
CA ALA A 165 -12.54 1.86 -0.62
C ALA A 165 -11.96 3.01 0.22
N ALA A 166 -12.74 4.08 0.41
CA ALA A 166 -12.32 5.24 1.19
C ALA A 166 -12.11 4.90 2.68
N PHE A 167 -13.00 4.11 3.27
CA PHE A 167 -12.83 3.64 4.65
C PHE A 167 -11.65 2.66 4.78
N THR A 168 -11.44 1.74 3.83
CA THR A 168 -10.25 0.87 3.84
C THR A 168 -8.98 1.70 3.84
N ALA A 169 -8.87 2.71 2.96
CA ALA A 169 -7.70 3.56 2.91
C ALA A 169 -7.44 4.24 4.26
N TYR A 170 -8.49 4.78 4.88
CA TYR A 170 -8.37 5.45 6.17
C TYR A 170 -7.87 4.51 7.27
N PHE A 171 -8.46 3.32 7.41
CA PHE A 171 -8.04 2.35 8.42
C PHE A 171 -6.63 1.81 8.16
N PHE A 172 -6.30 1.51 6.90
CA PHE A 172 -4.99 0.99 6.54
C PHE A 172 -3.87 2.04 6.70
N ALA A 173 -4.17 3.32 6.49
CA ALA A 173 -3.20 4.41 6.67
C ALA A 173 -2.66 4.48 8.11
N ILE A 174 -3.52 4.21 9.10
CA ILE A 174 -3.25 4.40 10.53
C ILE A 174 -3.07 3.08 11.31
N VAL A 175 -3.16 1.93 10.66
CA VAL A 175 -3.12 0.63 11.37
C VAL A 175 -1.74 0.43 12.03
N PRO A 176 -1.66 0.25 13.36
CA PRO A 176 -0.39 0.15 14.07
C PRO A 176 0.50 -1.00 13.59
N ALA A 177 -0.12 -2.14 13.26
CA ALA A 177 0.61 -3.33 12.80
C ALA A 177 1.39 -3.09 11.51
N HIS A 178 0.85 -2.28 10.59
CA HIS A 178 1.57 -1.91 9.37
C HIS A 178 2.60 -0.82 9.68
N LEU A 179 2.23 0.21 10.44
CA LEU A 179 3.11 1.31 10.82
C LEU A 179 4.40 0.86 11.51
N MET A 180 4.36 -0.16 12.38
CA MET A 180 5.54 -0.65 13.09
C MET A 180 6.59 -1.33 12.20
N ARG A 181 6.24 -1.69 10.96
CA ARG A 181 7.13 -2.42 10.03
C ARG A 181 7.28 -1.69 8.69
N SER A 182 6.85 -0.43 8.60
CA SER A 182 6.76 0.38 7.37
C SER A 182 7.19 1.81 7.61
#